data_AF-A0A1B0CJ27-F1
#
_entry.id   AF-A0A1B0CJ27-F1
#
_cell.length_a   1.000
_cell.length_b   1.000
_cell.length_c   1.000
_cell.angle_alpha   90.00
_cell.angle_beta   90.00
_cell.angle_gamma   90.00
#
_symmetry.space_group_name_H-M   'P 1'
#
loop_
_entity.id
_entity.type
_entity.pdbx_description
1 polymer ?
#
loop_
_entity_poly.entity_id
_entity_poly.type
_entity_poly.pdbx_seq_one_letter_code
_entity_poly.pdbx_strand_id
1 'polypeptide(L)'
;MEQGVEFLNTALEGKTYVAGDHLTIADLALVATISTYDGLKFDFSKYPNVTKWYETCKKMPGYEVNQKGVDKFINYEHSIPTLVDNGFALWESRAILIYLADKYGKEDTLYPKNAQRKAIVNQRLYFDMGTLFQRLADCYLKPVIEKKPVDPQDLWKMEEAVGFLNIALAGHKYAAGDTMTIADFALVATISTCN
;
A
#
# COMPACT_ATOMS: atom_id res chain seq x y z
N MET A 1 4.10 -12.77 -6.46
CA MET A 1 2.72 -13.29 -6.53
C MET A 1 2.72 -14.81 -6.56
N GLU A 2 3.24 -15.47 -7.60
CA GLU A 2 3.22 -16.94 -7.73
C GLU A 2 3.74 -17.73 -6.51
N GLN A 3 4.90 -17.34 -5.94
CA GLN A 3 5.46 -18.02 -4.77
C GLN A 3 4.55 -17.94 -3.53
N GLY A 4 3.89 -16.80 -3.31
CA GLY A 4 2.96 -16.64 -2.20
C GLY A 4 1.69 -17.48 -2.39
N VAL A 5 1.19 -17.55 -3.63
CA VAL A 5 0.04 -18.40 -3.98
C VAL A 5 0.41 -19.88 -3.86
N GLU A 6 1.62 -20.29 -4.27
CA GLU A 6 2.13 -21.66 -4.08
C GLU A 6 2.21 -22.05 -2.60
N PHE A 7 2.75 -21.16 -1.77
CA PHE A 7 2.82 -21.38 -0.33
C PHE A 7 1.42 -21.56 0.28
N LEU A 8 0.47 -20.69 -0.09
CA LEU A 8 -0.91 -20.81 0.35
C LEU A 8 -1.57 -22.11 -0.16
N ASN A 9 -1.30 -22.48 -1.41
CA ASN A 9 -1.81 -23.72 -2.02
C ASN A 9 -1.35 -24.96 -1.27
N THR A 10 -0.07 -24.99 -0.87
CA THR A 10 0.50 -26.04 -0.03
C THR A 10 -0.14 -26.02 1.37
N ALA A 11 -0.27 -24.85 1.99
CA ALA A 11 -0.84 -24.71 3.33
C ALA A 11 -2.30 -25.18 3.44
N LEU A 12 -3.05 -25.10 2.34
CA LEU A 12 -4.45 -25.52 2.20
C LEU A 12 -4.63 -27.00 1.84
N GLU A 13 -3.55 -27.77 1.67
CA GLU A 13 -3.65 -29.19 1.35
C GLU A 13 -4.46 -29.94 2.42
N GLY A 14 -5.52 -30.64 1.98
CA GLY A 14 -6.44 -31.38 2.85
C GLY A 14 -7.38 -30.51 3.70
N LYS A 15 -7.39 -29.19 3.54
CA LYS A 15 -8.18 -28.26 4.37
C LYS A 15 -9.29 -27.57 3.61
N THR A 16 -10.27 -27.05 4.35
CA THR A 16 -11.35 -26.19 3.83
C THR A 16 -11.08 -24.72 4.08
N TYR A 17 -10.47 -24.39 5.21
CA TYR A 17 -10.12 -23.03 5.63
C TYR A 17 -8.62 -22.95 5.92
N VAL A 18 -8.06 -21.74 5.90
CA VAL A 18 -6.62 -21.52 6.07
C VAL A 18 -6.15 -21.95 7.47
N ALA A 19 -6.98 -21.69 8.48
CA ALA A 19 -6.66 -21.98 9.87
C ALA A 19 -7.86 -22.67 10.56
N GLY A 20 -7.65 -23.92 10.99
CA GLY A 20 -8.68 -24.71 11.67
C GLY A 20 -9.75 -25.28 10.72
N ASP A 21 -10.84 -25.75 11.32
CA ASP A 21 -11.91 -26.50 10.62
C ASP A 21 -13.14 -25.63 10.29
N HIS A 22 -13.08 -24.32 10.54
CA HIS A 22 -14.15 -23.36 10.28
C HIS A 22 -13.59 -22.03 9.76
N LEU A 23 -14.46 -21.17 9.21
CA LEU A 23 -14.10 -19.83 8.73
C LEU A 23 -13.46 -18.99 9.85
N THR A 24 -12.31 -18.40 9.58
CA THR A 24 -11.61 -17.49 10.50
C THR A 24 -11.25 -16.15 9.87
N ILE A 25 -10.74 -15.23 10.69
CA ILE A 25 -10.17 -13.96 10.20
C ILE A 25 -9.00 -14.16 9.24
N ALA A 26 -8.31 -15.31 9.29
CA ALA A 26 -7.23 -15.62 8.35
C ALA A 26 -7.75 -15.76 6.92
N ASP A 27 -8.92 -16.39 6.75
CA ASP A 27 -9.55 -16.53 5.43
C ASP A 27 -9.99 -15.17 4.88
N LEU A 28 -10.57 -14.32 5.74
CA LEU A 28 -10.98 -12.95 5.36
C LEU A 28 -9.79 -12.09 4.94
N ALA A 29 -8.66 -12.20 5.66
CA ALA A 29 -7.45 -11.46 5.32
C ALA A 29 -6.86 -11.91 3.98
N LEU A 30 -6.78 -13.23 3.75
CA LEU A 30 -6.17 -13.78 2.54
C LEU A 30 -7.08 -13.67 1.31
N VAL A 31 -8.41 -13.76 1.48
CA VAL A 31 -9.33 -13.68 0.34
C VAL A 31 -9.32 -12.29 -0.29
N ALA A 32 -9.07 -11.24 0.50
CA ALA A 32 -8.90 -9.89 -0.01
C ALA A 32 -7.72 -9.81 -1.00
N THR A 33 -6.61 -10.48 -0.71
CA THR A 33 -5.47 -10.56 -1.62
C THR A 33 -5.77 -11.41 -2.85
N ILE A 34 -6.31 -12.62 -2.66
CA ILE A 34 -6.55 -13.56 -3.78
C ILE A 34 -7.62 -13.03 -4.76
N SER A 35 -8.66 -12.37 -4.26
CA SER A 35 -9.66 -11.72 -5.12
C SER A 35 -9.10 -10.55 -5.93
N THR A 36 -8.13 -9.81 -5.39
CA THR A 36 -7.42 -8.77 -6.16
C THR A 36 -6.62 -9.41 -7.31
N TYR A 37 -5.94 -10.53 -7.04
CA TYR A 37 -5.20 -11.26 -8.08
C TYR A 37 -6.13 -11.82 -9.18
N ASP A 38 -7.31 -12.30 -8.82
CA ASP A 38 -8.37 -12.70 -9.76
C ASP A 38 -8.86 -11.51 -10.62
N GLY A 39 -9.08 -10.35 -9.99
CA GLY A 39 -9.37 -9.10 -10.70
C GLY A 39 -8.31 -8.74 -11.74
N LEU A 40 -7.03 -8.93 -11.38
CA LEU A 40 -5.85 -8.74 -12.24
C LEU A 40 -5.57 -9.91 -13.21
N LYS A 41 -6.50 -10.87 -13.33
CA LYS A 41 -6.42 -12.01 -14.25
C LYS A 41 -5.24 -12.95 -14.00
N PHE A 42 -4.84 -13.10 -12.73
CA PHE A 42 -3.86 -14.12 -12.33
C PHE A 42 -4.39 -15.52 -12.66
N ASP A 43 -3.53 -16.37 -13.25
CA ASP A 43 -3.89 -17.74 -13.60
C ASP A 43 -3.80 -18.68 -12.38
N PHE A 44 -4.96 -19.06 -11.85
CA PHE A 44 -5.05 -19.99 -10.72
C PHE A 44 -5.02 -21.48 -11.13
N SER A 45 -4.93 -21.81 -12.43
CA SER A 45 -5.05 -23.19 -12.92
C SER A 45 -4.07 -24.18 -12.29
N LYS A 46 -2.90 -23.69 -11.85
CA LYS A 46 -1.84 -24.47 -11.20
C LYS A 46 -2.06 -24.69 -9.70
N TYR A 47 -3.06 -24.03 -9.10
CA TYR A 47 -3.26 -23.95 -7.65
C TYR A 47 -4.66 -24.48 -7.26
N PRO A 48 -4.87 -25.81 -7.28
CA PRO A 48 -6.19 -26.41 -7.08
C PRO A 48 -6.74 -26.18 -5.67
N ASN A 49 -5.90 -26.15 -4.65
CA ASN A 49 -6.33 -25.93 -3.26
C ASN A 49 -6.75 -24.48 -3.06
N VAL A 50 -6.00 -23.52 -3.60
CA VAL A 50 -6.37 -22.09 -3.59
C VAL A 50 -7.67 -21.88 -4.36
N THR A 51 -7.82 -22.49 -5.53
CA THR A 51 -9.05 -22.37 -6.33
C THR A 51 -10.27 -22.86 -5.55
N LYS A 52 -10.20 -24.06 -4.96
CA LYS A 52 -11.27 -24.63 -4.13
C LYS A 52 -11.60 -23.74 -2.92
N TRP A 53 -10.57 -23.31 -2.20
CA TRP A 53 -10.72 -22.43 -1.04
C TRP A 53 -11.33 -21.07 -1.43
N TYR A 54 -10.88 -20.47 -2.53
CA TYR A 54 -11.38 -19.19 -3.00
C TYR A 54 -12.87 -19.25 -3.38
N GLU A 55 -13.31 -20.32 -4.06
CA GLU A 55 -14.73 -20.58 -4.34
C GLU A 55 -15.55 -20.84 -3.07
N THR A 56 -14.92 -21.33 -2.00
CA THR A 56 -15.55 -21.41 -0.67
C THR A 56 -15.70 -20.02 -0.06
N CYS A 57 -14.68 -19.17 -0.17
CA CYS A 57 -14.71 -17.80 0.35
C CYS A 57 -15.72 -16.89 -0.35
N LYS A 58 -15.95 -17.08 -1.66
CA LYS A 58 -16.98 -16.37 -2.43
C LYS A 58 -18.41 -16.54 -1.88
N LYS A 59 -18.65 -17.60 -1.09
CA LYS A 59 -19.96 -17.93 -0.50
C LYS A 59 -20.13 -17.40 0.93
N MET A 60 -19.11 -16.75 1.48
CA MET A 60 -19.15 -16.25 2.86
C MET A 60 -20.04 -15.02 2.99
N PRO A 61 -20.71 -14.82 4.16
CA PRO A 61 -21.45 -13.60 4.43
C PRO A 61 -20.55 -12.36 4.30
N GLY A 62 -20.99 -11.35 3.54
CA GLY A 62 -20.26 -10.10 3.37
C GLY A 62 -19.17 -10.11 2.30
N TYR A 63 -18.95 -11.23 1.60
CA TYR A 63 -17.96 -11.32 0.52
C TYR A 63 -18.21 -10.27 -0.59
N GLU A 64 -19.46 -9.89 -0.83
CA GLU A 64 -19.84 -8.87 -1.80
C GLU A 64 -19.22 -7.49 -1.51
N VAL A 65 -18.88 -7.19 -0.25
CA VAL A 65 -18.17 -5.95 0.12
C VAL A 65 -16.75 -5.98 -0.43
N ASN A 66 -16.07 -7.13 -0.29
CA ASN A 66 -14.74 -7.34 -0.84
C ASN A 66 -14.75 -7.29 -2.37
N GLN A 67 -15.70 -7.98 -3.02
CA GLN A 67 -15.82 -7.97 -4.47
C GLN A 67 -16.02 -6.55 -5.02
N LYS A 68 -16.89 -5.74 -4.41
CA LYS A 68 -17.06 -4.33 -4.79
C LYS A 68 -15.78 -3.51 -4.67
N GLY A 69 -14.91 -3.83 -3.70
CA GLY A 69 -13.59 -3.22 -3.55
C GLY A 69 -12.68 -3.55 -4.72
N VAL A 70 -12.62 -4.83 -5.10
CA VAL A 70 -11.86 -5.30 -6.27
C VAL A 70 -12.39 -4.67 -7.55
N ASP A 71 -13.71 -4.66 -7.77
CA ASP A 71 -14.31 -4.08 -8.98
C ASP A 71 -13.95 -2.59 -9.12
N LYS A 72 -13.98 -1.84 -8.02
CA LYS A 72 -13.53 -0.44 -8.01
C LYS A 72 -12.05 -0.34 -8.35
N PHE A 73 -11.21 -1.15 -7.72
CA PHE A 73 -9.77 -1.16 -8.00
C PHE A 73 -9.48 -1.44 -9.49
N ILE A 74 -10.17 -2.42 -10.08
CA ILE A 74 -10.03 -2.74 -11.51
C ILE A 74 -10.57 -1.62 -12.41
N ASN A 75 -11.63 -0.92 -11.99
CA ASN A 75 -12.20 0.17 -12.79
C ASN A 75 -11.43 1.50 -12.67
N TYR A 76 -10.49 1.64 -11.72
CA TYR A 76 -9.76 2.89 -11.45
C TYR A 76 -8.23 2.70 -11.50
N GLU A 77 -7.68 2.67 -12.72
CA GLU A 77 -6.24 2.64 -13.05
C GLU A 77 -5.42 1.51 -12.39
N HIS A 78 -6.08 0.49 -11.83
CA HIS A 78 -5.43 -0.64 -11.15
C HIS A 78 -4.40 -0.20 -10.10
N SER A 79 -4.68 0.94 -9.44
CA SER A 79 -3.76 1.56 -8.47
C SER A 79 -4.30 1.45 -7.05
N ILE A 80 -3.51 0.85 -6.14
CA ILE A 80 -3.78 0.86 -4.70
C ILE A 80 -2.86 1.91 -4.07
N PRO A 81 -3.36 2.80 -3.20
CA PRO A 81 -4.75 2.92 -2.77
C PRO A 81 -5.66 3.65 -3.77
N THR A 82 -6.93 3.25 -3.81
CA THR A 82 -8.03 3.97 -4.47
C THR A 82 -9.10 4.31 -3.42
N LEU A 83 -9.43 5.60 -3.30
CA LEU A 83 -10.55 6.11 -2.52
C LEU A 83 -11.78 6.25 -3.41
N VAL A 84 -12.96 5.80 -2.93
CA VAL A 84 -14.25 6.14 -3.54
C VAL A 84 -15.16 6.76 -2.49
N ASP A 85 -15.45 8.04 -2.66
CA ASP A 85 -16.22 8.86 -1.73
C ASP A 85 -17.46 9.42 -2.45
N ASN A 86 -18.63 8.84 -2.16
CA ASN A 86 -19.91 9.23 -2.75
C ASN A 86 -19.89 9.30 -4.29
N GLY A 87 -19.20 8.35 -4.93
CA GLY A 87 -19.07 8.27 -6.40
C GLY A 87 -17.88 9.04 -6.97
N PHE A 88 -17.19 9.87 -6.19
CA PHE A 88 -15.91 10.45 -6.57
C PHE A 88 -14.78 9.44 -6.30
N ALA A 89 -14.09 9.02 -7.36
CA ALA A 89 -12.94 8.12 -7.27
C ALA A 89 -11.63 8.89 -7.42
N LEU A 90 -10.68 8.60 -6.54
CA LEU A 90 -9.34 9.21 -6.52
C LEU A 90 -8.31 8.14 -6.19
N TRP A 91 -7.27 8.03 -7.00
CA TRP A 91 -6.08 7.22 -6.75
C TRP A 91 -4.88 8.15 -6.50
N GLU A 92 -3.72 7.56 -6.21
CA GLU A 92 -2.52 8.21 -5.64
C GLU A 92 -2.64 8.49 -4.14
N SER A 93 -1.84 7.81 -3.32
CA SER A 93 -1.87 7.90 -1.86
C SER A 93 -1.70 9.34 -1.35
N ARG A 94 -0.81 10.13 -1.97
CA ARG A 94 -0.55 11.53 -1.60
C ARG A 94 -1.71 12.46 -2.00
N ALA A 95 -2.36 12.21 -3.13
CA ALA A 95 -3.55 12.97 -3.53
C ALA A 95 -4.74 12.64 -2.61
N ILE A 96 -4.91 11.36 -2.26
CA ILE A 96 -5.91 10.90 -1.28
C ILE A 96 -5.69 11.56 0.08
N LEU A 97 -4.45 11.61 0.57
CA LEU A 97 -4.13 12.29 1.84
C LEU A 97 -4.52 13.77 1.81
N ILE A 98 -4.20 14.49 0.73
CA ILE A 98 -4.59 15.90 0.55
C ILE A 98 -6.13 16.02 0.55
N TYR A 99 -6.83 15.20 -0.24
CA TYR A 99 -8.28 15.22 -0.34
C TYR A 99 -8.97 14.97 1.01
N LEU A 100 -8.51 13.95 1.75
CA LEU A 100 -9.08 13.61 3.05
C LEU A 100 -8.84 14.73 4.06
N ALA A 101 -7.65 15.34 4.06
CA ALA A 101 -7.34 16.47 4.93
C ALA A 101 -8.18 17.72 4.59
N ASP A 102 -8.31 18.07 3.31
CA ASP A 102 -9.09 19.24 2.88
C ASP A 102 -10.60 19.06 3.10
N LYS A 103 -11.15 17.85 2.87
CA LYS A 103 -12.59 17.59 2.96
C LYS A 103 -13.06 17.25 4.37
N TYR A 104 -12.30 16.45 5.11
CA TYR A 104 -12.72 15.89 6.40
C TYR A 104 -11.90 16.40 7.59
N GLY A 105 -10.81 17.11 7.34
CA GLY A 105 -10.01 17.74 8.40
C GLY A 105 -10.86 18.76 9.17
N LYS A 106 -11.04 18.52 10.47
CA LYS A 106 -11.74 19.46 11.36
C LYS A 106 -10.89 20.71 11.63
N GLU A 107 -9.57 20.55 11.61
CA GLU A 107 -8.58 21.59 11.76
C GLU A 107 -7.62 21.57 10.57
N ASP A 108 -6.94 22.69 10.33
CA ASP A 108 -5.92 22.78 9.28
C ASP A 108 -4.53 22.33 9.76
N THR A 109 -4.43 21.60 10.88
CA THR A 109 -3.16 21.09 11.41
C THR A 109 -2.52 20.08 10.46
N LEU A 110 -3.29 19.12 9.94
CA LEU A 110 -2.77 18.08 9.04
C LEU A 110 -2.38 18.59 7.65
N TYR A 111 -3.10 19.60 7.15
CA TYR A 111 -2.81 20.28 5.89
C TYR A 111 -3.09 21.79 6.02
N PRO A 112 -2.09 22.58 6.43
CA PRO A 112 -2.26 24.00 6.75
C PRO A 112 -2.77 24.83 5.58
N LYS A 113 -3.65 25.80 5.84
CA LYS A 113 -4.10 26.76 4.81
C LYS A 113 -3.09 27.87 4.53
N ASN A 114 -2.26 28.20 5.53
CA ASN A 114 -1.18 29.17 5.36
C ASN A 114 -0.23 28.72 4.24
N ALA A 115 0.03 29.60 3.28
CA ALA A 115 0.78 29.27 2.07
C ALA A 115 2.19 28.75 2.34
N GLN A 116 2.92 29.33 3.29
CA GLN A 116 4.28 28.90 3.63
C GLN A 116 4.29 27.54 4.30
N ARG A 117 3.44 27.33 5.30
CA ARG A 117 3.32 26.02 5.97
C ARG A 117 2.88 24.92 5.00
N LYS A 118 1.89 25.21 4.14
CA LYS A 118 1.45 24.30 3.07
C LYS A 118 2.59 23.96 2.11
N ALA A 119 3.41 24.95 1.74
CA ALA A 119 4.54 24.74 0.84
C ALA A 119 5.56 23.76 1.43
N ILE A 120 5.83 23.81 2.74
CA ILE A 120 6.71 22.84 3.41
C ILE A 120 6.10 21.43 3.39
N VAL A 121 4.80 21.28 3.69
CA VAL A 121 4.13 19.96 3.60
C VAL A 121 4.20 19.39 2.18
N ASN A 122 3.87 20.21 1.18
CA ASN A 122 3.96 19.81 -0.22
C ASN A 122 5.40 19.45 -0.63
N GLN A 123 6.39 20.23 -0.19
CA GLN A 123 7.81 19.93 -0.43
C GLN A 123 8.18 18.54 0.08
N ARG A 124 7.70 18.14 1.27
CA ARG A 124 7.94 16.80 1.82
C ARG A 124 7.22 15.70 1.05
N LEU A 125 5.97 15.92 0.63
CA LEU A 125 5.23 14.97 -0.21
C LEU A 125 5.92 14.73 -1.56
N TYR A 126 6.42 15.78 -2.21
CA TYR A 126 7.13 15.66 -3.48
C TYR A 126 8.53 15.08 -3.33
N PHE A 127 9.25 15.43 -2.26
CA PHE A 127 10.50 14.78 -1.90
C PHE A 127 10.33 13.28 -1.70
N ASP A 128 9.28 12.88 -0.98
CA ASP A 128 8.96 11.49 -0.74
C ASP A 128 8.66 10.76 -2.06
N MET A 129 7.80 11.31 -2.93
CA MET A 129 7.48 10.69 -4.22
C MET A 129 8.67 10.62 -5.19
N GLY A 130 9.36 11.74 -5.40
CA GLY A 130 10.37 11.88 -6.45
C GLY A 130 11.78 11.45 -6.06
N THR A 131 12.07 11.37 -4.76
CA THR A 131 13.39 11.03 -4.25
C THR A 131 13.34 9.79 -3.38
N LEU A 132 12.64 9.83 -2.25
CA LEU A 132 12.74 8.77 -1.24
C LEU A 132 12.12 7.45 -1.73
N PHE A 133 10.85 7.47 -2.14
CA PHE A 133 10.14 6.30 -2.65
C PHE A 133 10.76 5.79 -3.95
N GLN A 134 11.16 6.69 -4.85
CA GLN A 134 11.82 6.29 -6.10
C GLN A 134 13.13 5.51 -5.82
N ARG A 135 13.96 6.00 -4.89
CA ARG A 135 15.22 5.33 -4.52
C ARG A 135 14.96 4.03 -3.75
N LEU A 136 13.92 3.97 -2.92
CA LEU A 136 13.47 2.72 -2.30
C LEU A 136 13.05 1.70 -3.36
N ALA A 137 12.28 2.12 -4.36
CA ALA A 137 11.83 1.25 -5.43
C ALA A 137 13.03 0.73 -6.25
N ASP A 138 14.00 1.58 -6.57
CA ASP A 138 15.20 1.20 -7.29
C ASP A 138 16.10 0.27 -6.48
N CYS A 139 16.30 0.55 -5.18
CA CYS A 139 17.19 -0.20 -4.31
C CYS A 139 16.60 -1.56 -3.87
N TYR A 140 15.28 -1.64 -3.63
CA TYR A 140 14.67 -2.83 -3.01
C TYR A 140 13.57 -3.46 -3.87
N LEU A 141 12.59 -2.69 -4.35
CA LEU A 141 11.43 -3.29 -5.03
C LEU A 141 11.80 -3.89 -6.39
N LYS A 142 12.55 -3.15 -7.21
CA LYS A 142 12.97 -3.62 -8.54
C LYS A 142 13.87 -4.85 -8.44
N PRO A 143 14.93 -4.90 -7.60
CA PRO A 143 15.75 -6.11 -7.46
C PRO A 143 14.96 -7.33 -6.99
N VAL A 144 13.99 -7.15 -6.06
CA VAL A 144 13.10 -8.24 -5.63
C VAL A 144 12.24 -8.76 -6.78
N ILE A 145 11.64 -7.86 -7.57
CA ILE A 145 10.81 -8.22 -8.73
C ILE A 145 11.65 -8.91 -9.81
N GLU A 146 12.84 -8.38 -10.08
CA GLU A 146 13.75 -8.89 -11.10
C GLU A 146 14.59 -10.09 -10.64
N LYS A 147 14.49 -10.47 -9.36
CA LYS A 147 15.29 -11.54 -8.72
C LYS A 147 16.80 -11.29 -8.86
N LYS A 148 17.22 -10.05 -8.68
CA LYS A 148 18.62 -9.61 -8.74
C LYS A 148 19.10 -9.18 -7.34
N PRO A 149 20.42 -9.24 -7.07
CA PRO A 149 20.96 -8.60 -5.88
C PRO A 149 20.77 -7.08 -5.94
N VAL A 150 20.78 -6.44 -4.77
CA VAL A 150 20.78 -4.98 -4.63
C VAL A 150 22.06 -4.40 -5.24
N ASP A 151 21.93 -3.33 -6.04
CA ASP A 151 23.07 -2.58 -6.58
C ASP A 151 23.67 -1.67 -5.48
N PRO A 152 24.98 -1.76 -5.18
CA PRO A 152 25.64 -0.88 -4.21
C PRO A 152 25.46 0.62 -4.51
N GLN A 153 25.36 1.01 -5.78
CA GLN A 153 25.15 2.40 -6.18
C GLN A 153 23.73 2.89 -5.82
N ASP A 154 22.73 2.02 -5.90
CA ASP A 154 21.36 2.35 -5.51
C ASP A 154 21.17 2.32 -3.99
N LEU A 155 21.90 1.43 -3.29
CA LEU A 155 21.98 1.46 -1.83
C LEU A 155 22.55 2.80 -1.34
N TRP A 156 23.64 3.29 -1.92
CA TRP A 156 24.21 4.60 -1.57
C TRP A 156 23.23 5.75 -1.83
N LYS A 157 22.49 5.72 -2.96
CA LYS A 157 21.45 6.73 -3.21
C LYS A 157 20.35 6.63 -2.16
N MET A 158 19.95 5.43 -1.76
CA MET A 158 18.95 5.25 -0.71
C MET A 158 19.44 5.84 0.62
N GLU A 159 20.68 5.57 1.03
CA GLU A 159 21.31 6.16 2.23
C GLU A 159 21.33 7.69 2.16
N GLU A 160 21.68 8.27 1.01
CA GLU A 160 21.64 9.72 0.79
C GLU A 160 20.22 10.28 0.98
N ALA A 161 19.18 9.59 0.49
CA ALA A 161 17.80 10.02 0.64
C ALA A 161 17.32 9.98 2.09
N VAL A 162 17.70 8.93 2.83
CA VAL A 162 17.47 8.85 4.28
C VAL A 162 18.23 9.97 5.00
N GLY A 163 19.44 10.31 4.55
CA GLY A 163 20.19 11.47 5.03
C GLY A 163 19.44 12.80 4.84
N PHE A 164 18.81 13.02 3.68
CA PHE A 164 17.97 14.20 3.44
C PHE A 164 16.75 14.24 4.36
N LEU A 165 16.10 13.10 4.61
CA LEU A 165 15.02 13.02 5.59
C LEU A 165 15.50 13.32 7.01
N ASN A 166 16.67 12.81 7.41
CA ASN A 166 17.26 13.09 8.71
C ASN A 166 17.56 14.58 8.90
N ILE A 167 18.06 15.26 7.87
CA ILE A 167 18.26 16.71 7.88
C ILE A 167 16.91 17.43 8.02
N ALA A 168 15.87 17.00 7.30
CA ALA A 168 14.54 17.61 7.38
C ALA A 168 13.89 17.46 8.76
N LEU A 169 14.23 16.40 9.51
CA LEU A 169 13.78 16.16 10.88
C LEU A 169 14.65 16.86 11.93
N ALA A 170 15.86 17.28 11.58
CA ALA A 170 16.79 17.87 12.53
C ALA A 170 16.20 19.16 13.14
N GLY A 171 16.04 19.15 14.47
CA GLY A 171 15.50 20.29 15.21
C GLY A 171 13.96 20.41 15.19
N HIS A 172 13.25 19.43 14.63
CA HIS A 172 11.79 19.40 14.56
C HIS A 172 11.22 18.10 15.11
N LYS A 173 10.00 18.16 15.64
CA LYS A 173 9.30 16.96 16.11
C LYS A 173 8.74 16.10 14.96
N TYR A 174 8.40 16.72 13.84
CA TYR A 174 7.79 16.11 12.65
C TYR A 174 8.46 16.64 11.37
N ALA A 175 8.22 15.97 10.24
CA ALA A 175 8.96 16.25 8.99
C ALA A 175 8.70 17.64 8.40
N ALA A 176 7.56 18.26 8.73
CA ALA A 176 7.16 19.59 8.27
C ALA A 176 7.08 20.63 9.40
N GLY A 177 7.76 20.39 10.53
CA GLY A 177 7.81 21.30 11.68
C GLY A 177 7.41 20.60 12.99
N ASP A 178 6.80 21.33 13.92
CA ASP A 178 6.55 20.80 15.27
C ASP A 178 5.16 20.18 15.46
N THR A 179 4.36 20.14 14.38
CA THR A 179 3.04 19.51 14.33
C THR A 179 3.00 18.46 13.23
N MET A 180 2.37 17.32 13.50
CA MET A 180 2.15 16.26 12.53
C MET A 180 1.30 16.73 11.35
N THR A 181 1.64 16.28 10.15
CA THR A 181 0.97 16.62 8.89
C THR A 181 0.78 15.39 8.01
N ILE A 182 0.08 15.55 6.89
CA ILE A 182 -0.03 14.49 5.88
C ILE A 182 1.32 14.03 5.30
N ALA A 183 2.37 14.86 5.37
CA ALA A 183 3.71 14.46 4.95
C ALA A 183 4.30 13.34 5.80
N ASP A 184 4.03 13.34 7.11
CA ASP A 184 4.55 12.34 8.03
C ASP A 184 3.99 10.94 7.71
N PHE A 185 2.70 10.85 7.36
CA PHE A 185 2.08 9.59 6.93
C PHE A 185 2.72 9.03 5.66
N ALA A 186 2.98 9.89 4.67
CA ALA A 186 3.60 9.48 3.41
C ALA A 186 5.05 8.99 3.62
N LEU A 187 5.84 9.75 4.38
CA LEU A 187 7.23 9.40 4.69
C LEU A 187 7.34 8.11 5.53
N VAL A 188 6.48 7.94 6.54
CA VAL A 188 6.45 6.73 7.36
C VAL A 188 6.08 5.51 6.53
N ALA A 189 5.09 5.61 5.64
CA ALA A 189 4.72 4.51 4.75
C ALA A 189 5.93 4.06 3.90
N THR A 190 6.67 5.00 3.31
CA THR A 190 7.90 4.70 2.56
C THR A 190 8.97 4.06 3.45
N ILE A 191 9.36 4.71 4.56
CA ILE A 191 10.45 4.23 5.42
C ILE A 191 10.15 2.87 6.07
N SER A 192 8.90 2.61 6.46
CA SER A 192 8.52 1.33 7.06
C SER A 192 8.69 0.14 6.12
N THR A 193 8.79 0.38 4.81
CA THR A 193 9.05 -0.64 3.80
C THR A 193 10.55 -1.02 3.71
N CYS A 194 11.44 -0.23 4.31
CA CYS A 194 12.89 -0.50 4.35
C CYS A 194 13.33 -1.47 5.47
N ASN A 195 12.43 -1.84 6.40
CA ASN A 195 12.74 -2.65 7.58
C ASN A 195 12.63 -4.14 7.34
#